data_AF-T0TQV9-F1
#
_entry.id   AF-T0TQV9-F1
#
_cell.length_a   1.000
_cell.length_b   1.000
_cell.length_c   1.000
_cell.angle_alpha   90.00
_cell.angle_beta   90.00
_cell.angle_gamma   90.00
#
_symmetry.space_group_name_H-M   'P 1'
#
loop_
_entity.id
_entity.type
_entity.pdbx_description
1 polymer ?
#
loop_
_entity_poly.entity_id
_entity_poly.type
_entity_poly.pdbx_seq_one_letter_code
_entity_poly.pdbx_strand_id
1 'polypeptide(L)'
;MTLKKHSDNAVAFTFKRDFETMDHAQTISCAILGYMVGTYEQPTAKTTISKDKANNTFTLVVEYVSDSNLSEPFNRVCDSFEGYSKA
;
A
#
# COMPACT_ATOMS: atom_id res chain seq x y z
N MET A 1 -21.52 -7.02 5.51
CA MET A 1 -20.36 -6.09 5.50
C MET A 1 -20.67 -5.01 4.49
N THR A 2 -20.50 -3.73 4.85
CA THR A 2 -20.82 -2.60 3.96
C THR A 2 -19.54 -1.88 3.60
N LEU A 3 -19.26 -1.75 2.30
CA LEU A 3 -18.09 -1.02 1.82
C LEU A 3 -18.27 0.49 2.05
N LYS A 4 -17.16 1.19 2.27
CA LYS A 4 -17.15 2.64 2.47
C LYS A 4 -17.25 3.38 1.14
N LYS A 5 -17.95 4.51 1.15
CA LYS A 5 -17.91 5.52 0.10
C LYS A 5 -17.00 6.64 0.55
N HIS A 6 -16.28 7.24 -0.39
CA HIS A 6 -15.55 8.48 -0.14
C HIS A 6 -16.54 9.61 0.09
N SER A 7 -16.28 10.48 1.06
CA SER A 7 -17.04 11.72 1.20
C SER A 7 -16.52 12.78 0.21
N ASP A 8 -17.26 13.89 0.10
CA ASP A 8 -16.83 15.05 -0.68
C ASP A 8 -15.53 15.70 -0.16
N ASN A 9 -15.11 15.36 1.07
CA ASN A 9 -13.88 15.86 1.69
C ASN A 9 -12.70 14.89 1.53
N ALA A 10 -12.86 13.76 0.84
CA ALA A 10 -11.78 12.81 0.64
C ALA A 10 -10.63 13.44 -0.15
N VAL A 11 -9.40 13.18 0.26
CA VAL A 11 -8.18 13.75 -0.35
C VAL A 11 -7.21 12.66 -0.76
N ALA A 12 -6.28 13.02 -1.64
CA ALA A 12 -5.20 12.15 -2.05
C ALA A 12 -4.10 12.07 -0.98
N PHE A 13 -3.59 10.86 -0.76
CA PHE A 13 -2.47 10.56 0.12
C PHE A 13 -1.41 9.75 -0.63
N THR A 14 -0.19 9.80 -0.13
CA THR A 14 0.93 8.99 -0.61
C THR A 14 1.54 8.23 0.56
N PHE A 15 1.62 6.92 0.42
CA PHE A 15 2.36 6.03 1.32
C PHE A 15 3.61 5.50 0.59
N LYS A 16 4.73 5.39 1.30
CA LYS A 16 6.00 4.89 0.76
C LYS A 16 6.63 3.90 1.72
N ARG A 17 7.14 2.79 1.19
CA ARG A 17 7.91 1.82 1.96
C ARG A 17 8.97 1.15 1.10
N ASP A 18 10.15 0.96 1.67
CA ASP A 18 11.27 0.28 1.02
C ASP A 18 11.33 -1.19 1.40
N PHE A 19 11.72 -2.02 0.44
CA PHE A 19 11.86 -3.47 0.58
C PHE A 19 13.18 -3.94 -0.02
N GLU A 20 13.72 -5.02 0.53
CA GLU A 20 14.97 -5.64 0.05
C GLU A 20 14.78 -6.36 -1.30
N THR A 21 13.59 -6.92 -1.55
CA THR A 21 13.30 -7.71 -2.75
C THR A 21 12.08 -7.20 -3.50
N MET A 22 12.08 -7.41 -4.83
CA MET A 22 10.94 -7.06 -5.69
C MET A 22 9.70 -7.86 -5.32
N ASP A 23 9.86 -9.15 -5.00
CA ASP A 23 8.76 -10.06 -4.67
C ASP A 23 8.07 -9.65 -3.36
N HIS A 24 8.82 -9.18 -2.37
CA HIS A 24 8.25 -8.66 -1.14
C HIS A 24 7.47 -7.36 -1.42
N ALA A 25 8.04 -6.43 -2.19
CA ALA A 25 7.34 -5.22 -2.60
C ALA A 25 6.04 -5.52 -3.39
N GLN A 26 6.06 -6.52 -4.27
CA GLN A 26 4.89 -6.96 -5.03
C GLN A 26 3.83 -7.59 -4.13
N THR A 27 4.22 -8.43 -3.18
CA THR A 27 3.33 -9.05 -2.20
C THR A 27 2.61 -7.99 -1.37
N ILE A 28 3.34 -7.00 -0.85
CA ILE A 28 2.74 -5.88 -0.11
C ILE A 28 1.84 -5.03 -1.01
N SER A 29 2.26 -4.74 -2.24
CA SER A 29 1.43 -4.03 -3.21
C SER A 29 0.07 -4.71 -3.40
N CYS A 30 0.08 -6.03 -3.61
CA CYS A 30 -1.15 -6.83 -3.74
C CYS A 30 -2.00 -6.79 -2.46
N ALA A 31 -1.39 -6.93 -1.29
CA ALA A 31 -2.09 -6.91 -0.02
C ALA A 31 -2.76 -5.55 0.26
N ILE A 32 -2.06 -4.44 -0.03
CA ILE A 32 -2.62 -3.08 0.10
C ILE A 32 -3.76 -2.85 -0.88
N LEU A 33 -3.63 -3.26 -2.15
CA LEU A 33 -4.72 -3.18 -3.12
C LEU A 33 -5.94 -4.02 -2.67
N GLY A 34 -5.70 -5.22 -2.13
CA GLY A 34 -6.73 -6.06 -1.54
C GLY A 34 -7.44 -5.38 -0.36
N TYR A 35 -6.68 -4.73 0.53
CA TYR A 35 -7.25 -3.91 1.61
C TYR A 35 -8.16 -2.80 1.08
N MET A 36 -7.72 -2.09 0.03
CA MET A 36 -8.52 -1.02 -0.58
C MET A 36 -9.82 -1.55 -1.18
N VAL A 37 -9.75 -2.65 -1.96
CA VAL A 37 -10.93 -3.31 -2.55
C VAL A 37 -11.88 -3.85 -1.49
N GLY A 38 -11.35 -4.39 -0.40
CA GLY A 38 -12.16 -4.90 0.72
C GLY A 38 -12.77 -3.80 1.60
N THR A 39 -12.29 -2.56 1.49
CA THR A 39 -12.72 -1.44 2.35
C THR A 39 -13.68 -0.49 1.63
N TYR A 40 -13.46 -0.21 0.34
CA TYR A 40 -14.16 0.85 -0.39
C TYR A 40 -14.99 0.31 -1.55
N GLU A 41 -16.15 0.93 -1.79
CA GLU A 41 -17.01 0.62 -2.93
C GLU A 41 -16.33 1.00 -4.25
N GLN A 42 -15.61 2.11 -4.25
CA GLN A 42 -14.79 2.59 -5.36
C GLN A 42 -13.34 2.78 -4.86
N PRO A 43 -12.52 1.71 -4.85
CA PRO A 43 -11.15 1.80 -4.39
C PRO A 43 -10.33 2.64 -5.38
N THR A 44 -9.98 3.86 -4.96
CA THR A 44 -9.10 4.73 -5.73
C THR A 44 -7.71 4.61 -5.15
N ALA A 45 -6.94 3.66 -5.70
CA ALA A 45 -5.56 3.42 -5.31
C ALA A 45 -4.72 2.99 -6.51
N LYS A 46 -3.45 3.39 -6.52
CA LYS A 46 -2.45 3.00 -7.50
C LYS A 46 -1.16 2.68 -6.78
N THR A 47 -0.52 1.58 -7.17
CA THR A 47 0.81 1.23 -6.67
C THR A 47 1.85 1.39 -7.77
N THR A 48 3.08 1.71 -7.39
CA THR A 48 4.23 1.74 -8.29
C THR A 48 5.44 1.26 -7.51
N ILE A 49 6.24 0.39 -8.11
CA ILE A 49 7.49 -0.11 -7.52
C ILE A 49 8.65 0.40 -8.37
N SER A 50 9.56 1.14 -7.73
CA SER A 50 10.78 1.62 -8.36
C SER A 50 12.00 1.03 -7.66
N LYS A 51 13.03 0.68 -8.42
CA LYS A 51 14.32 0.25 -7.85
C LYS A 51 15.19 1.46 -7.55
N ASP A 52 15.56 1.63 -6.28
CA ASP A 52 16.63 2.54 -5.88
C ASP A 52 17.99 1.86 -6.16
N LYS A 53 18.74 2.44 -7.10
CA LYS A 53 20.06 1.91 -7.50
C LYS A 53 21.15 2.19 -6.45
N ALA A 54 21.01 3.24 -5.64
CA ALA A 54 22.02 3.61 -4.65
C ALA A 54 22.02 2.65 -3.46
N ASN A 55 20.83 2.31 -2.98
CA ASN A 55 20.64 1.45 -1.81
C ASN A 55 20.34 -0.02 -2.18
N ASN A 56 20.19 -0.32 -3.47
CA ASN A 56 19.75 -1.61 -3.99
C ASN A 56 18.42 -2.10 -3.35
N THR A 57 17.52 -1.17 -3.05
CA THR A 57 16.19 -1.44 -2.48
C THR A 57 15.09 -1.21 -3.53
N PHE A 58 13.91 -1.73 -3.24
CA PHE A 58 12.70 -1.51 -4.02
C PHE A 58 11.73 -0.65 -3.22
N THR A 59 11.44 0.55 -3.69
CA THR A 59 10.47 1.45 -3.06
C THR A 59 9.09 1.21 -3.64
N LEU A 60 8.15 0.78 -2.81
CA LEU A 60 6.73 0.79 -3.10
C LEU A 60 6.16 2.17 -2.79
N VAL A 61 5.50 2.77 -3.77
CA VAL A 61 4.68 3.98 -3.62
C VAL A 61 3.23 3.61 -3.83
N VAL A 62 2.37 4.00 -2.89
CA VAL A 62 0.92 3.84 -2.97
C VAL A 62 0.27 5.22 -2.94
N GLU A 63 -0.41 5.57 -4.01
CA GLU A 63 -1.23 6.78 -4.13
C GLU A 63 -2.69 6.37 -3.95
N TYR A 64 -3.42 7.01 -3.04
CA TYR A 64 -4.80 6.63 -2.75
C TYR A 64 -5.65 7.81 -2.31
N VAL A 65 -6.98 7.70 -2.48
CA VAL A 65 -7.96 8.67 -1.96
C VAL A 65 -8.69 8.07 -0.76
N SER A 66 -8.85 8.88 0.28
CA SER A 66 -9.56 8.48 1.51
C SER A 66 -9.98 9.72 2.31
N ASP A 67 -10.96 9.56 3.20
CA ASP A 67 -11.33 10.58 4.20
C ASP A 67 -10.28 10.73 5.31
N SER A 68 -9.42 9.73 5.48
CA SER A 68 -8.35 9.75 6.48
C SER A 68 -7.09 9.04 5.98
N ASN A 69 -5.94 9.43 6.54
CA ASN A 69 -4.67 8.79 6.25
C ASN A 69 -4.68 7.31 6.69
N LEU A 70 -4.30 6.41 5.77
CA LEU A 70 -4.27 4.96 5.95
C LEU A 70 -2.85 4.41 6.20
N SER A 71 -1.89 5.27 6.56
CA SER A 71 -0.49 4.82 6.81
C SER A 71 -0.40 3.79 7.93
N GLU A 72 -1.21 3.91 8.99
CA GLU A 72 -1.23 2.93 10.09
C GLU A 72 -1.67 1.53 9.63
N PRO A 73 -2.83 1.33 8.99
CA PRO A 73 -3.20 0.01 8.48
C PRO A 73 -2.23 -0.49 7.39
N PHE A 74 -1.66 0.37 6.56
CA PHE A 74 -0.66 -0.06 5.56
C PHE A 74 0.65 -0.51 6.19
N ASN A 75 1.11 0.15 7.27
CA ASN A 75 2.25 -0.33 8.04
C ASN A 75 1.96 -1.71 8.65
N ARG A 76 0.77 -1.92 9.24
CA ARG A 76 0.37 -3.25 9.74
C ARG A 76 0.37 -4.32 8.66
N VAL A 77 -0.05 -3.98 7.44
CA VAL A 77 0.07 -4.88 6.28
C VAL A 77 1.55 -5.19 6.03
N CYS A 78 2.43 -4.20 5.99
CA CYS A 78 3.88 -4.42 5.81
C CYS A 78 4.46 -5.35 6.89
N ASP A 79 4.16 -5.06 8.16
CA ASP A 79 4.66 -5.82 9.31
C ASP A 79 4.18 -7.28 9.28
N SER A 80 2.98 -7.53 8.76
CA SER A 80 2.41 -8.88 8.65
C SER A 80 3.17 -9.79 7.67
N PHE A 81 3.94 -9.22 6.74
CA PHE A 81 4.75 -9.97 5.77
C PHE A 81 6.26 -9.77 5.99
N GLU A 82 6.72 -9.24 7.13
CA GLU A 82 8.16 -9.15 7.42
C GLU A 82 8.89 -10.50 7.32
N GLY A 83 8.22 -11.62 7.57
CA GLY A 83 8.79 -12.96 7.38
C GLY A 83 9.02 -13.35 5.93
N TYR A 84 8.35 -12.69 4.97
CA TYR A 84 8.42 -13.00 3.55
C TYR A 84 9.76 -12.59 2.91
N SER A 85 10.51 -11.66 3.52
CA SER A 85 11.87 -11.32 3.05
C SER A 85 12.92 -12.39 3.35
N LYS A 86 12.59 -13.43 4.13
CA LYS A 86 13.54 -14.45 4.59
C LYS A 86 13.42 -15.80 3.86
N ALA A 87 12.55 -15.89 2.86
CA ALA A 87 12.25 -17.12 2.11
C ALA A 87 13.06 -17.23 0.81
#